data_AF-A0A3L7SA77-F1
#
_entry.id   AF-A0A3L7SA77-F1
#
_cell.length_a   1.000
_cell.length_b   1.000
_cell.length_c   1.000
_cell.angle_alpha   90.00
_cell.angle_beta   90.00
_cell.angle_gamma   90.00
#
_symmetry.space_group_name_H-M   'P 1'
#
loop_
_entity.id
_entity.type
_entity.pdbx_description
1 polymer ?
#
loop_
_entity_poly.entity_id
_entity_poly.type
_entity_poly.pdbx_seq_one_letter_code
_entity_poly.pdbx_strand_id
1 'polypeptide(L)'
;MVAAVALGGFAILVGPGQLAAQRPPVPEGSALWISETPLDEARRLLIVVDPVGRHAALYHVDAAAGTLALRSTRDIAWDLLVDDFNAQEPKPAALKKMLQVGPAAAVDRPR
;
A
#
# COMPACT_ATOMS: atom_id res chain seq x y z
N MET A 1 16.75 16.72 65.28
CA MET A 1 18.18 16.70 64.93
C MET A 1 18.44 15.40 64.18
N VAL A 2 18.76 15.54 62.89
CA VAL A 2 19.28 14.58 61.89
C VAL A 2 18.47 13.32 61.54
N ALA A 3 18.27 13.19 60.23
CA ALA A 3 17.54 12.17 59.48
C ALA A 3 18.46 11.07 58.94
N ALA A 4 17.87 9.94 58.54
CA ALA A 4 18.33 9.18 57.37
C ALA A 4 17.19 8.28 56.86
N VAL A 5 16.60 8.68 55.73
CA VAL A 5 15.67 7.88 54.94
C VAL A 5 16.51 7.05 53.97
N ALA A 6 16.39 5.72 54.04
CA ALA A 6 16.97 4.82 53.04
C ALA A 6 15.92 4.55 51.95
N LEU A 7 16.07 5.22 50.81
CA LEU A 7 15.43 4.86 49.54
C LEU A 7 16.09 3.59 48.99
N GLY A 8 15.34 2.49 48.93
CA GLY A 8 15.72 1.28 48.18
C GLY A 8 14.85 1.16 46.94
N GLY A 9 15.38 1.61 45.79
CA GLY A 9 14.66 1.64 44.51
C GLY A 9 14.35 0.25 43.96
N PHE A 10 13.10 0.03 43.58
CA PHE A 10 12.70 -1.13 42.79
C PHE A 10 13.00 -0.83 41.31
N ALA A 11 14.01 -1.50 40.77
CA ALA A 11 14.43 -1.33 39.39
C ALA A 11 13.35 -1.84 38.42
N ILE A 12 12.85 -0.96 37.57
CA ILE A 12 11.99 -1.33 36.44
C ILE A 12 12.86 -2.10 35.44
N LEU A 13 12.58 -3.39 35.30
CA LEU A 13 13.17 -4.25 34.28
C LEU A 13 12.63 -3.84 32.90
N VAL A 14 13.32 -2.91 32.23
CA VAL A 14 13.02 -2.53 30.85
C VAL A 14 13.49 -3.67 29.94
N GLY A 15 12.58 -4.58 29.59
CA GLY A 15 12.81 -5.54 28.52
C GLY A 15 12.98 -4.82 27.17
N PRO A 16 13.83 -5.32 26.25
CA PRO A 16 13.96 -4.75 24.92
C PRO A 16 12.76 -5.20 24.07
N GLY A 17 11.59 -4.67 24.38
CA GLY A 17 10.40 -4.82 23.55
C GLY A 17 10.41 -3.79 22.45
N GLN A 18 11.39 -3.81 21.55
CA GLN A 18 11.26 -3.11 20.28
C GLN A 18 10.28 -3.92 19.39
N LEU A 19 8.98 -3.79 19.68
CA LEU A 19 7.94 -3.99 18.67
C LEU A 19 7.78 -2.69 17.89
N ALA A 20 8.88 -2.18 17.34
CA ALA A 20 8.79 -1.27 16.22
C ALA A 20 8.46 -2.15 15.03
N ALA A 21 7.32 -1.92 14.37
CA ALA A 21 7.07 -2.51 13.06
C ALA A 21 8.28 -2.17 12.17
N GLN A 22 9.20 -3.11 12.00
CA GLN A 22 10.37 -2.91 11.17
C GLN A 22 9.88 -2.84 9.72
N ARG A 23 9.77 -1.61 9.21
CA ARG A 23 9.61 -1.39 7.78
C ARG A 23 10.92 -1.82 7.10
N PRO A 24 10.90 -2.74 6.13
CA PRO A 24 12.07 -3.00 5.30
C PRO A 24 12.58 -1.67 4.72
N PRO A 25 13.90 -1.46 4.65
CA PRO A 25 14.44 -0.24 4.04
C PRO A 25 13.94 -0.15 2.60
N VAL A 26 13.25 0.95 2.28
CA VAL A 26 12.82 1.25 0.91
C VAL A 26 14.07 1.64 0.12
N PRO A 27 14.37 0.98 -1.02
CA PRO A 27 15.52 1.36 -1.84
C PRO A 27 15.45 2.83 -2.24
N GLU A 28 16.53 3.57 -2.02
CA GLU A 28 16.63 4.97 -2.41
C GLU A 28 16.46 5.09 -3.93
N GLY A 29 15.49 5.90 -4.38
CA GLY A 29 15.22 6.16 -5.79
C GLY A 29 13.89 5.61 -6.33
N SER A 30 13.13 4.82 -5.56
CA SER A 30 11.79 4.42 -6.01
C SER A 30 10.77 5.53 -5.74
N ALA A 31 10.27 6.16 -6.80
CA ALA A 31 9.18 7.12 -6.70
C ALA A 31 7.92 6.43 -6.14
N LEU A 32 7.33 7.02 -5.10
CA LEU A 32 6.00 6.62 -4.64
C LEU A 32 4.98 7.01 -5.71
N TRP A 33 4.01 6.12 -5.96
CA TRP A 33 2.84 6.47 -6.76
C TRP A 33 1.78 7.05 -5.84
N ILE A 34 1.32 8.25 -6.17
CA ILE A 34 0.36 8.99 -5.34
C ILE A 34 -0.83 9.35 -6.21
N SER A 35 -2.03 9.05 -5.71
CA SER A 35 -3.28 9.44 -6.33
C SER A 35 -4.20 10.08 -5.29
N GLU A 36 -4.87 11.15 -5.69
CA GLU A 36 -5.89 11.82 -4.91
C GLU A 36 -7.25 11.66 -5.60
N THR A 37 -8.29 11.39 -4.83
CA THR A 37 -9.67 11.31 -5.33
C THR A 37 -10.60 12.01 -4.34
N PRO A 38 -11.54 12.87 -4.80
CA PRO A 38 -12.52 13.48 -3.91
C PRO A 38 -13.46 12.43 -3.31
N LEU A 39 -13.65 12.47 -1.99
CA LEU A 39 -14.66 11.65 -1.29
C LEU A 39 -15.97 12.44 -1.16
N ASP A 40 -15.86 13.71 -0.78
CA ASP A 40 -16.94 14.69 -0.76
C ASP A 40 -16.36 16.10 -0.92
N GLU A 41 -17.14 17.12 -0.58
CA GLU A 41 -16.79 18.53 -0.76
C GLU A 41 -15.60 18.98 0.12
N ALA A 42 -15.45 18.40 1.31
CA ALA A 42 -14.41 18.77 2.27
C ALA A 42 -13.29 17.73 2.40
N ARG A 43 -13.55 16.48 1.98
CA ARG A 43 -12.65 15.35 2.16
C ARG A 43 -12.10 14.81 0.85
N ARG A 44 -10.83 14.43 0.88
CA ARG A 44 -10.13 13.74 -0.21
C ARG A 44 -9.58 12.41 0.29
N LEU A 45 -9.63 11.39 -0.54
CA LEU A 45 -8.90 10.14 -0.37
C LEU A 45 -7.53 10.31 -1.02
N LEU A 46 -6.47 10.07 -0.26
CA LEU A 46 -5.10 10.01 -0.77
C LEU A 46 -4.62 8.55 -0.70
N ILE A 47 -4.24 8.00 -1.84
CA ILE A 47 -3.69 6.66 -1.98
C ILE A 47 -2.20 6.80 -2.29
N VAL A 48 -1.36 6.22 -1.45
CA VAL A 48 0.10 6.19 -1.62
C VAL A 48 0.53 4.75 -1.80
N VAL A 49 1.19 4.45 -2.90
CA VAL A 49 1.70 3.12 -3.23
C VAL A 49 3.22 3.17 -3.33
N ASP A 50 3.87 2.30 -2.58
CA ASP A 50 5.28 1.96 -2.71
C ASP A 50 5.39 0.76 -3.66
N PRO A 51 5.77 0.97 -4.94
CA PRO A 51 5.78 -0.12 -5.92
C PRO A 51 6.90 -1.14 -5.66
N VAL A 52 7.97 -0.74 -4.95
CA VAL A 52 9.10 -1.61 -4.68
C VAL A 52 8.81 -2.50 -3.47
N GLY A 53 8.36 -1.89 -2.37
CA GLY A 53 7.92 -2.61 -1.18
C GLY A 53 6.57 -3.32 -1.35
N ARG A 54 5.81 -2.99 -2.40
CA ARG A 54 4.42 -3.45 -2.62
C ARG A 54 3.55 -3.16 -1.40
N HIS A 55 3.66 -1.95 -0.88
CA HIS A 55 2.81 -1.45 0.20
C HIS A 55 1.88 -0.35 -0.29
N ALA A 56 0.67 -0.32 0.23
CA ALA A 56 -0.29 0.77 0.00
C ALA A 56 -0.71 1.39 1.34
N ALA A 57 -0.85 2.72 1.35
CA ALA A 57 -1.40 3.49 2.45
C ALA A 57 -2.55 4.37 1.96
N LEU A 58 -3.64 4.38 2.71
CA LEU A 58 -4.84 5.17 2.42
C LEU A 58 -5.02 6.21 3.51
N TYR A 59 -5.19 7.47 3.11
CA TYR A 59 -5.44 8.58 4.01
C TYR A 59 -6.73 9.32 3.63
N HIS A 60 -7.40 9.88 4.63
CA HIS A 60 -8.38 10.94 4.41
C HIS A 60 -7.72 12.28 4.70
N VAL A 61 -7.76 13.18 3.73
CA VAL A 61 -7.42 14.58 3.89
C VAL A 61 -8.71 15.35 4.17
N ASP A 62 -8.75 16.11 5.24
CA ASP A 62 -9.77 17.14 5.46
C ASP A 62 -9.13 18.49 5.15
N ALA A 63 -9.54 19.11 4.04
CA ALA A 63 -8.95 20.35 3.58
C ALA A 63 -9.38 21.56 4.45
N ALA A 64 -10.58 21.50 5.05
CA ALA A 64 -11.09 22.58 5.88
C ALA A 64 -10.39 22.61 7.23
N ALA A 65 -10.15 21.44 7.82
CA ALA A 65 -9.42 21.30 9.08
C ALA A 65 -7.90 21.24 8.89
N GLY A 66 -7.41 21.04 7.67
CA GLY A 66 -5.99 20.84 7.36
C GLY A 66 -5.43 19.55 7.97
N THR A 67 -6.26 18.52 8.17
CA THR A 67 -5.87 17.28 8.85
C THR A 67 -5.69 16.13 7.87
N LEU A 68 -4.79 15.22 8.22
CA LEU A 68 -4.53 13.97 7.50
C LEU A 68 -4.73 12.79 8.44
N ALA A 69 -5.68 11.92 8.13
CA ALA A 69 -5.97 10.73 8.93
C ALA A 69 -5.62 9.47 8.15
N LEU A 70 -4.67 8.67 8.65
CA LEU A 70 -4.37 7.34 8.11
C LEU A 70 -5.56 6.41 8.36
N ARG A 71 -6.03 5.74 7.32
CA ARG A 71 -7.15 4.80 7.38
C ARG A 71 -6.72 3.35 7.28
N SER A 72 -5.74 3.07 6.45
CA SER A 72 -5.24 1.71 6.25
C SER A 72 -3.81 1.73 5.74
N THR A 73 -3.03 0.76 6.19
CA THR A 73 -1.76 0.36 5.57
C THR A 73 -1.84 -1.13 5.28
N ARG A 74 -1.43 -1.53 4.08
CA ARG A 74 -1.50 -2.93 3.67
C ARG A 74 -0.32 -3.32 2.79
N ASP A 75 0.21 -4.51 3.04
CA ASP A 75 1.06 -5.22 2.09
C ASP A 75 0.17 -5.82 1.00
N ILE A 76 0.38 -5.36 -0.24
CA ILE A 76 -0.38 -5.79 -1.41
C ILE A 76 0.40 -6.80 -2.26
N ALA A 77 1.55 -7.30 -1.80
CA ALA A 77 2.37 -8.24 -2.55
C ALA A 77 1.59 -9.46 -3.02
N TRP A 78 0.77 -10.05 -2.14
CA TRP A 78 -0.02 -11.24 -2.46
C TRP A 78 -1.24 -10.93 -3.30
N ASP A 79 -1.84 -9.75 -3.14
CA ASP A 79 -2.98 -9.33 -3.97
C ASP A 79 -2.59 -9.23 -5.44
N LEU A 80 -1.35 -8.79 -5.70
CA LEU A 80 -0.81 -8.63 -7.05
C LEU A 80 -0.44 -9.95 -7.73
N LEU A 81 -0.44 -11.08 -7.00
CA LEU A 81 -0.07 -12.40 -7.53
C LEU A 81 -1.29 -13.23 -7.96
N VAL A 82 -2.51 -12.75 -7.72
CA VAL A 82 -3.71 -13.53 -8.04
C VAL A 82 -4.17 -13.23 -9.47
N ASP A 83 -3.97 -14.18 -10.38
CA ASP A 83 -4.25 -14.02 -11.82
C ASP A 83 -5.75 -13.87 -12.15
N ASP A 84 -6.64 -14.49 -11.37
CA ASP A 84 -8.08 -14.60 -11.64
C ASP A 84 -8.97 -13.87 -10.59
N PHE A 85 -8.40 -12.97 -9.77
CA PHE A 85 -9.15 -12.35 -8.67
C PHE A 85 -10.30 -11.48 -9.21
N ASN A 86 -11.53 -11.76 -8.74
CA ASN A 86 -12.77 -11.09 -9.15
C ASN A 86 -13.11 -11.16 -10.65
N ALA A 87 -12.52 -12.10 -11.41
CA ALA A 87 -12.89 -12.27 -12.81
C ALA A 87 -14.25 -12.96 -12.96
N GLN A 88 -15.15 -12.33 -13.72
CA GLN A 88 -16.29 -13.00 -14.35
C GLN A 88 -15.92 -13.32 -15.80
N GLU A 89 -16.60 -14.28 -16.43
CA GLU A 89 -16.34 -14.58 -17.84
C GLU A 89 -16.63 -13.34 -18.72
N PRO A 90 -15.78 -13.03 -19.72
CA PRO A 90 -14.55 -13.76 -20.09
C PRO A 90 -13.36 -13.45 -19.16
N LYS A 91 -12.68 -14.51 -18.70
CA LYS A 91 -11.47 -14.34 -17.86
C LYS A 91 -10.37 -13.51 -18.56
N PRO A 92 -9.48 -12.82 -17.81
CA PRO A 92 -8.37 -12.04 -18.36
C PRO A 92 -7.50 -12.83 -19.36
N ALA A 93 -7.28 -14.12 -19.12
CA ALA A 93 -6.53 -14.99 -20.04
C ALA A 93 -7.25 -15.20 -21.38
N ALA A 94 -8.60 -15.28 -21.37
CA ALA A 94 -9.40 -15.36 -22.59
C ALA A 94 -9.36 -14.04 -23.37
N LEU A 95 -9.42 -12.89 -22.68
CA LEU A 95 -9.26 -11.57 -23.30
C LEU A 95 -7.88 -11.41 -23.98
N LYS A 96 -6.80 -11.84 -23.32
CA LYS A 96 -5.45 -11.84 -23.92
C LYS A 96 -5.40 -12.67 -25.21
N LYS A 97 -5.98 -13.87 -25.20
CA LYS A 97 -6.07 -14.72 -26.41
C LYS A 97 -6.86 -14.04 -27.52
N MET A 98 -8.00 -13.42 -27.22
CA MET A 98 -8.82 -12.71 -28.23
C MET A 98 -8.05 -11.52 -28.85
N LEU A 99 -7.37 -10.73 -28.02
CA LEU A 99 -6.56 -9.59 -28.47
C LEU A 99 -5.34 -10.03 -29.31
N GLN A 100 -4.70 -11.13 -28.94
CA GLN A 100 -3.55 -11.69 -29.67
C GLN A 100 -3.96 -12.36 -31.00
N VAL A 101 -5.24 -12.69 -31.18
CA VAL A 101 -5.77 -13.38 -32.37
C VAL A 101 -6.36 -12.40 -33.42
N GLY A 102 -6.25 -11.08 -33.23
CA GLY A 102 -6.64 -10.07 -34.24
C GLY A 102 -5.70 -10.00 -35.47
N PRO A 103 -6.23 -9.64 -36.65
CA PRO A 103 -6.41 -10.54 -37.79
C PRO A 103 -5.10 -10.86 -38.54
N ALA A 104 -4.65 -12.12 -38.46
CA ALA A 104 -3.78 -12.71 -39.46
C ALA A 104 -4.63 -13.31 -40.61
N ALA A 105 -5.40 -12.48 -41.31
CA ALA A 105 -6.20 -12.93 -42.46
C ALA A 105 -6.40 -11.80 -43.49
N ALA A 106 -5.31 -11.25 -44.01
CA ALA A 106 -5.34 -10.42 -45.22
C ALA A 106 -3.96 -10.38 -45.90
N VAL A 107 -3.40 -11.55 -46.25
CA VAL A 107 -2.38 -11.61 -47.31
C VAL A 107 -2.72 -12.81 -48.20
N ASP A 108 -3.81 -12.67 -48.96
CA ASP A 108 -3.93 -13.40 -50.22
C ASP A 108 -3.46 -12.46 -51.32
N ARG A 109 -2.24 -12.68 -51.82
CA ARG A 109 -1.70 -11.96 -52.98
C ARG A 109 -1.89 -12.86 -54.20
N PRO A 110 -2.80 -12.53 -55.13
CA PRO A 110 -2.86 -13.25 -56.40
C PRO A 110 -1.62 -12.91 -57.24
N ARG A 111 -1.03 -13.95 -57.85
CA ARG A 111 0.05 -13.88 -58.83
C ARG A 111 -0.48 -13.45 -60.20
#